data_AF-A0A542MD22-F1
#
_entry.id   AF-A0A542MD22-F1
#
_cell.length_a   1.000
_cell.length_b   1.000
_cell.length_c   1.000
_cell.angle_alpha   90.00
_cell.angle_beta   90.00
_cell.angle_gamma   90.00
#
_symmetry.space_group_name_H-M   'P 1'
#
loop_
_entity.id
_entity.type
_entity.pdbx_description
1 polymer ?
#
loop_
_entity_poly.entity_id
_entity_poly.type
_entity_poly.pdbx_seq_one_letter_code
_entity_poly.pdbx_strand_id
1 'polypeptide(L)'
;MKHRGSKLIVLILIWGLIAIAGFGAAIWQLWNWLMPGLFGLPVIGFWQAVGLMALSWLLFGGWRGAGGLRASRHRGERAEGRHLLTDEERAHLRASMARDCP
;
A
#
# COMPACT_ATOMS: atom_id res chain seq x y z
N MET A 1 20.87 16.93 7.87
CA MET A 1 19.43 16.74 8.13
C MET A 1 18.86 15.38 7.65
N LYS A 2 19.69 14.35 7.39
CA LYS A 2 19.28 13.06 6.79
C LYS A 2 18.73 12.01 7.79
N HIS A 3 19.01 12.18 9.09
CA HIS A 3 18.65 11.21 10.14
C HIS A 3 17.15 11.13 10.48
N ARG A 4 16.35 12.17 10.20
CA ARG A 4 14.93 12.18 10.59
C ARG A 4 14.07 11.22 9.77
N GLY A 5 14.36 11.09 8.47
CA GLY A 5 13.65 10.16 7.58
C GLY A 5 13.95 8.68 7.90
N SER A 6 15.21 8.35 8.17
CA SER A 6 15.61 6.97 8.49
C SER A 6 14.98 6.46 9.79
N LYS A 7 14.85 7.31 10.82
CA LYS A 7 14.19 6.92 12.08
C LYS A 7 12.71 6.61 11.88
N LEU A 8 12.02 7.37 11.03
CA LEU A 8 10.61 7.14 10.68
C LEU A 8 10.41 5.81 9.92
N ILE A 9 11.29 5.50 8.96
CA ILE A 9 11.22 4.24 8.20
C ILE A 9 11.44 3.04 9.12
N VAL A 10 12.43 3.11 10.01
CA VAL A 10 12.70 2.04 10.97
C VAL A 10 11.53 1.84 11.93
N LEU A 11 10.90 2.93 12.40
CA LEU A 11 9.75 2.85 13.30
C LEU A 11 8.52 2.22 12.60
N ILE A 12 8.26 2.59 11.34
CA ILE A 12 7.19 2.00 10.53
C ILE A 12 7.42 0.51 10.29
N LEU A 13 8.66 0.11 10.01
CA LEU A 13 9.01 -1.31 9.82
C LEU A 13 8.78 -2.14 11.09
N ILE A 14 9.18 -1.61 12.25
CA ILE A 14 8.99 -2.27 13.54
C ILE A 14 7.49 -2.43 13.85
N TRP A 15 6.71 -1.36 13.70
CA TRP A 15 5.26 -1.42 13.91
C TRP A 15 4.54 -2.34 12.92
N GLY A 16 4.95 -2.33 11.66
CA GLY A 16 4.44 -3.26 10.65
C GLY A 16 4.72 -4.71 11.00
N LEU A 17 5.93 -5.01 11.48
CA LEU A 17 6.31 -6.36 11.90
C LEU A 17 5.51 -6.82 13.13
N ILE A 18 5.30 -5.95 14.11
CA ILE A 18 4.49 -6.24 15.30
C ILE A 18 3.04 -6.51 14.92
N ALA A 19 2.46 -5.71 14.02
CA ALA A 19 1.10 -5.90 13.54
C ALA A 19 0.93 -7.23 12.79
N ILE A 20 1.88 -7.57 11.91
CA ILE A 20 1.87 -8.85 11.18
C ILE A 20 2.07 -10.03 12.14
N ALA A 21 2.97 -9.93 13.11
CA ALA A 21 3.22 -10.97 14.10
C ALA A 21 2.00 -11.20 15.00
N GLY A 22 1.36 -10.13 15.49
CA GLY A 22 0.15 -10.21 16.30
C GLY A 22 -1.04 -10.80 15.53
N PHE A 23 -1.26 -10.33 14.29
CA PHE A 23 -2.31 -10.86 13.43
C PHE A 23 -2.05 -12.31 13.02
N GLY A 24 -0.80 -12.66 12.70
CA GLY A 24 -0.38 -14.03 12.40
C GLY A 24 -0.54 -14.97 13.60
N ALA A 25 -0.22 -14.52 14.81
CA ALA A 25 -0.42 -15.28 16.03
C ALA A 25 -1.91 -15.51 16.33
N ALA A 26 -2.76 -14.51 16.10
CA ALA A 26 -4.21 -14.63 16.26
C ALA A 26 -4.80 -15.66 15.29
N ILE A 27 -4.39 -15.60 14.02
CA ILE A 27 -4.79 -16.58 13.01
C ILE A 27 -4.29 -17.98 13.39
N TRP A 28 -3.05 -18.12 13.85
CA TRP A 28 -2.48 -19.41 14.26
C TRP A 28 -3.24 -20.04 15.44
N GLN A 29 -3.58 -19.26 16.47
CA GLN A 29 -4.41 -19.72 17.59
C GLN A 29 -5.82 -20.09 17.13
N LEU A 30 -6.48 -19.21 16.38
CA LEU A 30 -7.86 -19.42 15.93
C LEU A 30 -7.97 -20.64 15.01
N TRP A 31 -6.99 -20.84 14.12
CA TRP A 31 -6.92 -21.98 13.22
C TRP A 31 -6.74 -23.30 13.96
N ASN A 32 -5.86 -23.35 14.96
CA ASN A 32 -5.68 -24.56 15.80
C ASN A 32 -6.91 -24.91 16.61
N TRP A 33 -7.78 -23.94 16.93
CA TRP A 33 -9.04 -24.20 17.62
C TRP A 33 -10.18 -24.59 16.67
N LEU A 34 -10.32 -23.91 15.51
CA LEU A 34 -11.44 -24.13 14.60
C LEU A 34 -11.28 -25.38 13.73
N MET A 35 -10.10 -25.60 13.14
CA MET A 35 -9.95 -26.65 12.11
C MET A 35 -10.12 -28.08 12.64
N PRO A 36 -9.58 -28.44 13.82
CA PRO A 36 -9.81 -29.77 14.39
C PRO A 36 -11.29 -29.97 14.78
N GLY A 37 -11.94 -28.92 15.30
CA GLY A 37 -13.32 -28.99 15.77
C GLY A 37 -14.38 -28.98 14.66
N LEU A 38 -14.13 -28.28 13.55
CA LEU A 38 -15.10 -28.13 12.46
C LEU A 38 -15.00 -29.21 11.40
N PHE A 39 -13.78 -29.67 11.09
CA PHE A 39 -13.58 -30.57 9.95
C PHE A 39 -12.98 -31.93 10.33
N GLY A 40 -12.62 -32.16 11.60
CA GLY A 40 -11.97 -33.40 12.03
C GLY A 40 -10.62 -33.65 11.34
N LEU A 41 -10.02 -32.60 10.75
CA LEU A 41 -8.71 -32.69 10.11
C LEU A 41 -7.60 -32.80 11.17
N PRO A 42 -6.53 -33.55 10.89
CA PRO A 42 -5.35 -33.58 11.74
C PRO A 42 -4.75 -32.17 11.89
N VAL A 43 -4.26 -31.88 13.09
CA VAL A 43 -3.62 -30.60 13.43
C VAL A 43 -2.53 -30.29 12.40
N ILE A 44 -2.65 -29.12 11.79
CA ILE A 44 -1.72 -28.69 10.74
C ILE A 44 -0.40 -28.32 11.42
N GLY A 45 0.67 -29.05 11.10
CA GLY A 45 2.01 -28.78 11.63
C GLY A 45 2.54 -27.43 11.13
N PHE A 46 3.54 -26.89 11.85
CA PHE A 46 4.16 -25.60 11.52
C PHE A 46 4.55 -25.47 10.04
N TRP A 47 5.17 -26.52 9.46
CA TRP A 47 5.58 -26.53 8.06
C TRP A 47 4.43 -26.55 7.05
N GLN A 48 3.30 -27.18 7.38
CA GLN A 48 2.12 -27.16 6.51
C GLN A 48 1.45 -25.78 6.53
N ALA A 49 1.43 -25.11 7.69
CA ALA A 49 0.95 -23.73 7.79
C ALA A 49 1.86 -22.76 7.01
N VAL A 50 3.19 -22.93 7.09
CA VAL A 50 4.15 -22.16 6.27
C VAL A 50 3.93 -22.42 4.78
N GLY A 51 3.68 -23.68 4.38
CA GLY A 51 3.37 -24.05 3.00
C GLY A 51 2.09 -23.38 2.49
N LEU A 52 1.01 -23.37 3.29
CA LEU A 52 -0.24 -22.69 2.95
C LEU A 52 -0.08 -21.17 2.89
N MET A 53 0.69 -20.59 3.83
CA MET A 53 1.01 -19.17 3.82
C MET A 53 1.75 -18.81 2.52
N ALA A 54 2.80 -19.56 2.17
CA ALA A 54 3.57 -19.37 0.95
C ALA A 54 2.71 -19.55 -0.31
N LEU A 55 1.82 -20.56 -0.34
CA LEU A 55 0.90 -20.79 -1.44
C LEU A 55 -0.10 -19.63 -1.58
N SER A 56 -0.67 -19.15 -0.48
CA SER A 56 -1.55 -17.97 -0.51
C SER A 56 -0.80 -16.72 -0.99
N TRP A 57 0.47 -16.58 -0.58
CA TRP A 57 1.31 -15.45 -0.96
C TRP A 57 1.67 -15.48 -2.45
N LEU A 58 1.83 -16.68 -3.00
CA LEU A 58 2.05 -16.93 -4.43
C LEU A 58 0.78 -16.71 -5.25
N LEU A 59 -0.38 -17.21 -4.78
CA LEU A 59 -1.67 -17.13 -5.47
C LEU A 59 -2.25 -15.71 -5.46
N PHE A 60 -2.22 -15.05 -4.30
CA PHE A 60 -2.78 -13.70 -4.13
C PHE A 60 -1.74 -12.61 -4.41
N GLY A 61 -0.51 -12.99 -4.74
CA GLY A 61 0.52 -12.11 -5.30
C GLY A 61 0.89 -10.99 -4.35
N GLY A 62 1.68 -11.33 -3.32
CA GLY A 62 2.15 -10.50 -2.19
C GLY A 62 2.82 -9.14 -2.51
N TRP A 63 2.62 -8.57 -3.70
CA TRP A 63 3.15 -7.26 -4.08
C TRP A 63 2.25 -6.41 -5.01
N ARG A 64 0.96 -6.75 -5.24
CA ARG A 64 0.11 -5.93 -6.14
C ARG A 64 -0.33 -4.55 -5.57
N GLY A 65 0.06 -4.18 -4.35
CA GLY A 65 -0.45 -2.97 -3.66
C GLY A 65 0.55 -1.84 -3.36
N ALA A 66 1.86 -2.06 -3.40
CA ALA A 66 2.85 -1.07 -2.94
C ALA A 66 3.25 -0.02 -4.00
N GLY A 67 2.44 0.15 -5.06
CA GLY A 67 2.68 1.10 -6.16
C GLY A 67 1.81 2.36 -6.13
N GLY A 68 0.92 2.51 -5.15
CA GLY A 68 -0.09 3.57 -5.13
C GLY A 68 0.40 4.99 -4.78
N LEU A 69 1.68 5.19 -4.45
CA LEU A 69 2.21 6.50 -4.02
C LEU A 69 2.79 7.37 -5.15
N ARG A 70 2.44 7.11 -6.41
CA ARG A 70 2.94 7.89 -7.57
C ARG A 70 1.91 8.76 -8.28
N ALA A 71 0.65 8.77 -7.85
CA ALA A 71 -0.40 9.53 -8.56
C ALA A 71 -0.49 11.02 -8.20
N SER A 72 0.17 11.50 -7.13
CA SER A 72 -0.10 12.85 -6.60
C SER A 72 0.90 13.96 -6.99
N ARG A 73 1.87 13.71 -7.87
CA ARG A 73 2.91 14.72 -8.19
C ARG A 73 2.59 15.66 -9.35
N HIS A 74 1.67 15.31 -10.25
CA HIS A 74 1.40 16.13 -11.45
C HIS A 74 0.41 17.29 -11.26
N ARG A 75 -0.12 17.51 -10.04
CA ARG A 75 -1.05 18.62 -9.78
C ARG A 75 -0.36 19.91 -9.32
N GLY A 76 0.87 19.83 -8.78
CA GLY A 76 1.62 20.99 -8.26
C GLY A 76 2.34 21.78 -9.35
N GLU A 77 2.97 21.12 -10.31
CA GLU A 77 3.80 21.78 -11.34
C GLU A 77 2.99 22.67 -12.30
N ARG A 78 1.70 22.36 -12.50
CA ARG A 78 0.79 23.19 -13.30
C ARG A 78 0.35 24.48 -12.60
N ALA A 79 0.51 24.58 -11.29
CA ALA A 79 0.18 25.79 -10.54
C ALA A 79 1.34 26.78 -10.55
N GLU A 80 2.58 26.29 -10.45
CA GLU A 80 3.80 27.12 -10.39
C GLU A 80 4.09 27.85 -11.70
N GLY A 81 3.92 27.18 -12.85
CA GLY A 81 4.11 27.82 -14.16
C GLY A 81 3.11 28.94 -14.48
N ARG A 82 1.94 28.96 -13.80
CA ARG A 82 0.85 29.91 -14.07
C ARG A 82 1.21 31.37 -13.71
N HIS A 83 2.14 31.55 -12.77
CA HIS A 83 2.57 32.87 -12.30
C HIS A 83 3.57 33.57 -13.22
N LEU A 84 4.31 32.81 -14.05
CA LEU A 84 5.34 33.33 -14.96
C LEU A 84 4.83 33.71 -16.36
N LEU A 85 3.59 33.34 -16.72
CA LEU A 85 3.02 33.68 -18.03
C LEU A 85 2.62 35.16 -18.10
N THR A 86 2.81 35.73 -19.29
CA THR A 86 2.31 37.07 -19.66
C THR A 86 0.78 37.08 -19.75
N ASP A 87 0.16 38.26 -19.70
CA ASP A 87 -1.31 38.36 -19.68
C ASP A 87 -1.97 37.83 -20.96
N GLU A 88 -1.29 37.94 -22.11
CA GLU A 88 -1.78 37.39 -23.38
C GLU A 88 -1.76 35.85 -23.39
N GLU A 89 -0.67 35.23 -22.92
CA GLU A 89 -0.56 33.77 -22.86
C GLU A 89 -1.57 33.16 -21.88
N ARG A 90 -1.86 33.85 -20.76
CA ARG A 90 -2.90 33.43 -19.81
C ARG A 90 -4.29 33.48 -20.43
N ALA A 91 -4.59 34.46 -21.28
CA ALA A 91 -5.87 34.57 -21.96
C ALA A 91 -6.06 33.40 -22.95
N HIS A 92 -5.03 33.07 -23.73
CA HIS A 92 -5.06 31.93 -24.65
C HIS A 92 -5.26 30.59 -23.92
N LEU A 93 -4.59 30.40 -22.76
CA LEU A 93 -4.69 29.18 -21.97
C LEU A 93 -6.04 29.03 -21.26
N ARG A 94 -6.69 30.13 -20.87
CA ARG A 94 -8.08 30.10 -20.37
C ARG A 94 -9.08 29.82 -21.50
N ALA A 95 -8.84 30.37 -22.69
CA ALA A 95 -9.69 30.15 -23.85
C ALA A 95 -9.67 28.69 -24.32
N SER A 96 -8.51 28.02 -24.30
CA SER A 96 -8.43 26.58 -24.58
C SER A 96 -9.15 25.74 -23.53
N MET A 97 -8.96 26.04 -22.25
CA MET A 97 -9.65 25.34 -21.16
C MET A 97 -11.18 25.52 -21.20
N ALA A 98 -11.68 26.68 -21.63
CA ALA A 98 -13.11 26.94 -21.76
C ALA A 98 -13.75 26.20 -22.94
N ARG A 99 -12.99 25.87 -23.99
CA ARG A 99 -13.47 25.09 -25.14
C ARG A 99 -13.59 23.60 -24.85
N ASP A 100 -12.78 23.09 -23.92
CA ASP A 100 -12.70 21.66 -23.59
C ASP A 100 -13.59 21.27 -22.40
N CYS A 101 -14.47 22.16 -21.94
CA CYS A 101 -15.45 21.84 -20.90
C CYS A 101 -16.71 21.23 -21.56
N PRO A 102 -17.09 19.97 -21.25
CA PRO A 102 -18.35 19.39 -21.70
C PRO A 102 -19.57 20.07 -21.06
#